data_AF-A0A7J3TXN6-F1
#
_entry.id   AF-A0A7J3TXN6-F1
#
_cell.length_a   1.000
_cell.length_b   1.000
_cell.length_c   1.000
_cell.angle_alpha   90.00
_cell.angle_beta   90.00
_cell.angle_gamma   90.00
#
_symmetry.space_group_name_H-M   'P 1'
#
loop_
_entity.id
_entity.type
_entity.pdbx_description
1 polymer ?
#
loop_
_entity_poly.entity_id
_entity_poly.type
_entity_poly.pdbx_seq_one_letter_code
_entity_poly.pdbx_strand_id
1 'polypeptide(L)'
;MRKNHPEDYPEYIKGCDIVSFDIYPVVHESRAIAGKLWYVAGGVKRLREWSNGQKLVWNCIETTRIHNLYVKPSPRQVKAEVWMSLIHGSTGIIYFAHQFKPKFIEAGLLADVEMTQAVKEINRQILKLAPILNSPTVYRRDAVTTDGSDEILVSPLALMVKVYGETAYIFSVNVEDKPLKMKLTIEGIPSGYIAEVYGENRSIIPELSTIEDNFTGLEVHIYRLTGKRRDNG
;
A
#
# COMPACT_ATOMS: atom_id res chain seq x y z
N MET A 1 -15.14 26.58 1.80
CA MET A 1 -14.82 25.13 1.76
C MET A 1 -15.04 24.58 3.15
N ARG A 2 -15.97 23.65 3.32
CA ARG A 2 -16.27 22.98 4.60
C ARG A 2 -15.14 21.96 4.86
N LYS A 3 -14.30 22.18 5.87
CA LYS A 3 -13.11 21.37 6.17
C LYS A 3 -13.37 20.44 7.35
N ASN A 4 -12.79 19.24 7.35
CA ASN A 4 -12.88 18.26 8.44
C ASN A 4 -14.31 17.74 8.74
N HIS A 5 -15.06 17.41 7.69
CA HIS A 5 -16.39 16.80 7.82
C HIS A 5 -16.44 15.41 7.15
N PRO A 6 -15.70 14.41 7.67
CA PRO A 6 -15.72 13.06 7.13
C PRO A 6 -17.11 12.40 7.18
N GLU A 7 -18.01 12.85 8.04
CA GLU A 7 -19.40 12.38 8.14
C GLU A 7 -20.24 12.66 6.89
N ASP A 8 -19.82 13.57 6.02
CA ASP A 8 -20.51 13.88 4.76
C ASP A 8 -20.20 12.83 3.66
N TYR A 9 -19.10 12.06 3.78
CA TYR A 9 -18.64 11.12 2.76
C TYR A 9 -19.67 10.04 2.38
N PRO A 10 -20.38 9.39 3.34
CA PRO A 10 -21.41 8.41 3.00
C PRO A 10 -22.49 8.94 2.05
N GLU A 11 -22.85 10.23 2.15
CA GLU A 11 -23.81 10.84 1.23
C GLU A 11 -23.19 11.09 -0.15
N TYR A 12 -21.98 11.65 -0.20
CA TYR A 12 -21.27 11.89 -1.48
C TYR A 12 -21.02 10.61 -2.26
N ILE A 13 -20.67 9.52 -1.57
CA ILE A 13 -20.37 8.20 -2.16
C ILE A 13 -21.55 7.63 -2.97
N LYS A 14 -22.80 7.97 -2.62
CA LYS A 14 -23.99 7.50 -3.36
C LYS A 14 -23.96 7.93 -4.84
N GLY A 15 -23.40 9.11 -5.13
CA GLY A 15 -23.27 9.67 -6.47
C GLY A 15 -22.00 9.27 -7.22
N CYS A 16 -21.10 8.49 -6.62
CA CYS A 16 -19.81 8.16 -7.22
C CYS A 16 -19.84 6.81 -7.96
N ASP A 17 -19.19 6.71 -9.11
CA ASP A 17 -18.79 5.43 -9.69
C ASP A 17 -17.43 4.96 -9.13
N ILE A 18 -16.51 5.91 -9.00
CA ILE A 18 -15.19 5.76 -8.39
C ILE A 18 -15.09 6.79 -7.27
N VAL A 19 -14.76 6.34 -6.07
CA VAL A 19 -14.56 7.21 -4.91
C VAL A 19 -13.07 7.49 -4.75
N SER A 20 -12.74 8.73 -4.39
CA SER A 20 -11.35 9.15 -4.20
C SER A 20 -11.26 10.15 -3.05
N PHE A 21 -10.06 10.29 -2.52
CA PHE A 21 -9.69 11.33 -1.57
C PHE A 21 -8.20 11.65 -1.75
N ASP A 22 -7.78 12.76 -1.18
CA ASP A 22 -6.38 13.12 -1.08
C ASP A 22 -5.96 13.43 0.37
N ILE A 23 -4.79 12.94 0.73
CA ILE A 23 -4.07 13.31 1.94
C ILE A 23 -2.58 13.27 1.62
N TYR A 24 -1.81 14.18 2.18
CA TYR A 24 -0.39 14.34 1.87
C TYR A 24 0.47 14.32 3.15
N PRO A 25 0.63 13.16 3.83
CA PRO A 25 1.24 13.08 5.14
C PRO A 25 2.69 13.58 5.24
N VAL A 26 3.53 13.38 4.24
CA VAL A 26 4.93 13.82 4.23
C VAL A 26 5.04 15.33 4.21
N VAL A 27 4.24 16.02 3.39
CA VAL A 27 4.28 17.48 3.28
C VAL A 27 3.29 18.20 4.20
N HIS A 28 2.50 17.45 4.98
CA HIS A 28 1.47 17.99 5.88
C HIS A 28 2.05 18.88 6.97
N GLU A 29 1.40 20.02 7.27
CA GLU A 29 1.86 20.96 8.32
C GLU A 29 1.41 20.55 9.73
N SER A 30 0.23 19.95 9.86
CA SER A 30 -0.26 19.45 11.16
C SER A 30 0.60 18.30 11.68
N ARG A 31 1.14 18.45 12.89
CA ARG A 31 1.86 17.40 13.62
C ARG A 31 1.05 16.12 13.82
N ALA A 32 -0.28 16.22 13.82
CA ALA A 32 -1.14 15.05 13.97
C ALA A 32 -1.06 14.12 12.75
N ILE A 33 -0.67 14.63 11.58
CA ILE A 33 -0.63 13.90 10.28
C ILE A 33 0.79 13.81 9.72
N ALA A 34 1.63 14.82 9.95
CA ALA A 34 2.98 14.91 9.41
C ALA A 34 3.80 13.62 9.65
N GLY A 35 4.30 13.03 8.57
CA GLY A 35 5.11 11.80 8.58
C GLY A 35 4.36 10.49 8.84
N LYS A 36 3.03 10.54 9.05
CA LYS A 36 2.21 9.34 9.32
C LYS A 36 1.59 8.82 8.02
N LEU A 37 2.42 8.18 7.19
CA LEU A 37 2.04 7.67 5.87
C LEU A 37 0.82 6.72 5.90
N TRP A 38 0.60 6.01 7.00
CA TRP A 38 -0.55 5.12 7.18
C TRP A 38 -1.91 5.82 7.06
N TYR A 39 -1.99 7.16 7.16
CA TYR A 39 -3.23 7.90 6.86
C TYR A 39 -3.73 7.67 5.43
N VAL A 40 -2.83 7.40 4.48
CA VAL A 40 -3.17 7.02 3.10
C VAL A 40 -3.97 5.72 3.09
N ALA A 41 -3.54 4.70 3.83
CA ALA A 41 -4.29 3.45 3.97
C ALA A 41 -5.60 3.64 4.76
N GLY A 42 -5.55 4.43 5.84
CA GLY A 42 -6.71 4.70 6.68
C GLY A 42 -7.85 5.36 5.93
N GLY A 43 -7.57 6.30 5.02
CA GLY A 43 -8.58 6.90 4.16
C GLY A 43 -9.19 5.89 3.16
N VAL A 44 -8.37 5.03 2.53
CA VAL A 44 -8.88 3.95 1.66
C VAL A 44 -9.82 3.01 2.43
N LYS A 45 -9.42 2.60 3.64
CA LYS A 45 -10.25 1.74 4.51
C LYS A 45 -11.61 2.39 4.79
N ARG A 46 -11.63 3.67 5.18
CA ARG A 46 -12.87 4.43 5.43
C ARG A 46 -13.77 4.50 4.20
N LEU A 47 -13.21 4.80 3.02
CA LEU A 47 -13.99 4.85 1.78
C LEU A 47 -14.64 3.49 1.46
N ARG A 48 -13.92 2.39 1.69
CA ARG A 48 -14.46 1.04 1.52
C ARG A 48 -15.53 0.71 2.55
N GLU A 49 -15.36 1.09 3.80
CA GLU A 49 -16.37 0.91 4.85
C GLU A 49 -17.65 1.70 4.53
N TRP A 50 -17.53 3.00 4.23
CA TRP A 50 -18.67 3.85 3.90
C TRP A 50 -19.40 3.43 2.62
N SER A 51 -18.71 2.81 1.67
CA SER A 51 -19.31 2.26 0.45
C SER A 51 -19.79 0.81 0.60
N ASN A 52 -19.67 0.19 1.78
CA ASN A 52 -19.90 -1.26 1.97
C ASN A 52 -19.13 -2.13 0.96
N GLY A 53 -17.95 -1.66 0.54
CA GLY A 53 -17.12 -2.30 -0.47
C GLY A 53 -17.70 -2.30 -1.90
N GLN A 54 -18.77 -1.55 -2.16
CA GLN A 54 -19.49 -1.57 -3.45
C GLN A 54 -18.90 -0.61 -4.49
N LYS A 55 -18.09 0.36 -4.07
CA LYS A 55 -17.47 1.34 -4.98
C LYS A 55 -16.00 1.03 -5.22
N LEU A 56 -15.54 1.34 -6.43
CA LEU A 56 -14.12 1.38 -6.74
C LEU A 56 -13.47 2.55 -6.00
N VAL A 57 -12.22 2.36 -5.57
CA VAL A 57 -11.45 3.40 -4.88
C VAL A 57 -10.20 3.71 -5.68
N TRP A 58 -10.02 4.97 -6.06
CA TRP A 58 -8.76 5.47 -6.62
C TRP A 58 -8.14 6.43 -5.63
N ASN A 59 -6.88 6.24 -5.30
CA ASN A 59 -6.25 7.01 -4.24
C ASN A 59 -5.19 7.98 -4.75
N CYS A 60 -5.19 9.21 -4.22
CA CYS A 60 -4.20 10.22 -4.56
C CYS A 60 -2.95 10.10 -3.68
N ILE A 61 -1.77 10.09 -4.30
CA ILE A 61 -0.46 9.90 -3.67
C ILE A 61 0.39 11.15 -3.91
N GLU A 62 0.97 11.72 -2.85
CA GLU A 62 1.88 12.87 -2.99
C GLU A 62 3.19 12.47 -3.66
N THR A 63 3.73 13.35 -4.49
CA THR A 63 5.02 13.11 -5.15
C THR A 63 5.96 14.31 -5.17
N THR A 64 5.46 15.47 -4.71
CA THR A 64 6.19 16.74 -4.77
C THR A 64 6.14 17.44 -3.42
N ARG A 65 6.74 18.63 -3.35
CA ARG A 65 6.59 19.53 -2.22
C ARG A 65 5.16 20.03 -2.00
N ILE A 66 4.32 20.02 -3.04
CA ILE A 66 3.00 20.65 -3.06
C ILE A 66 3.10 22.12 -2.60
N HIS A 67 2.91 22.41 -1.31
CA HIS A 67 3.11 23.75 -0.71
C HIS A 67 4.27 23.84 0.30
N ASN A 68 4.91 22.72 0.66
CA ASN A 68 5.91 22.66 1.72
C ASN A 68 7.31 23.10 1.24
N LEU A 69 7.88 24.10 1.92
CA LEU A 69 9.16 24.70 1.52
C LEU A 69 10.38 23.80 1.80
N TYR A 70 10.25 22.86 2.74
CA TYR A 70 11.40 22.17 3.33
C TYR A 70 11.38 20.67 3.07
N VAL A 71 10.20 20.05 3.05
CA VAL A 71 10.02 18.60 2.91
C VAL A 71 9.42 18.24 1.54
N LYS A 72 9.86 17.12 0.98
CA LYS A 72 9.23 16.41 -0.16
C LYS A 72 9.19 14.91 0.15
N PRO A 73 8.23 14.14 -0.37
CA PRO A 73 8.26 12.68 -0.25
C PRO A 73 9.48 12.11 -0.97
N SER A 74 10.11 11.12 -0.35
CA SER A 74 11.15 10.29 -0.98
C SER A 74 10.53 9.18 -1.83
N PRO A 75 11.25 8.64 -2.83
CA PRO A 75 10.83 7.45 -3.58
C PRO A 75 10.36 6.28 -2.70
N ARG A 76 11.04 6.05 -1.57
CA ARG A 76 10.67 5.00 -0.60
C ARG A 76 9.31 5.27 0.02
N GLN A 77 9.05 6.50 0.46
CA GLN A 77 7.78 6.91 1.03
C GLN A 77 6.64 6.76 0.01
N VAL A 78 6.83 7.24 -1.22
CA VAL A 78 5.83 7.10 -2.29
C VAL A 78 5.54 5.63 -2.60
N LYS A 79 6.56 4.78 -2.69
CA LYS A 79 6.37 3.33 -2.87
C LYS A 79 5.55 2.72 -1.74
N ALA A 80 5.85 3.09 -0.49
CA ALA A 80 5.14 2.59 0.68
C ALA A 80 3.66 3.05 0.67
N GLU A 81 3.38 4.32 0.41
CA GLU A 81 2.02 4.86 0.30
C GLU A 81 1.19 4.15 -0.77
N VAL A 82 1.78 3.91 -1.95
CA VAL A 82 1.13 3.18 -3.05
C VAL A 82 0.78 1.76 -2.63
N TRP A 83 1.74 1.01 -2.09
CA TRP A 83 1.49 -0.38 -1.72
C TRP A 83 0.57 -0.52 -0.51
N MET A 84 0.66 0.38 0.47
CA MET A 84 -0.32 0.49 1.55
C MET A 84 -1.72 0.73 0.98
N SER A 85 -1.88 1.67 0.05
CA SER A 85 -3.16 1.95 -0.60
C SER A 85 -3.75 0.74 -1.33
N LEU A 86 -2.95 0.04 -2.14
CA LEU A 86 -3.38 -1.15 -2.87
C LEU A 86 -3.78 -2.30 -1.94
N ILE A 87 -3.00 -2.55 -0.88
CA ILE A 87 -3.30 -3.59 0.12
C ILE A 87 -4.67 -3.35 0.76
N HIS A 88 -4.98 -2.10 1.09
CA HIS A 88 -6.25 -1.71 1.73
C HIS A 88 -7.44 -1.69 0.78
N GLY A 89 -7.19 -1.85 -0.52
CA GLY A 89 -8.22 -2.07 -1.53
C GLY A 89 -8.45 -0.90 -2.48
N SER A 90 -7.48 0.01 -2.62
CA SER A 90 -7.46 0.88 -3.79
C SER A 90 -7.29 0.04 -5.06
N THR A 91 -8.06 0.35 -6.09
CA THR A 91 -8.02 -0.28 -7.42
C THR A 91 -7.43 0.63 -8.48
N GLY A 92 -7.07 1.86 -8.11
CA GLY A 92 -6.35 2.80 -8.95
C GLY A 92 -5.45 3.73 -8.13
N ILE A 93 -4.44 4.29 -8.78
CA ILE A 93 -3.49 5.23 -8.17
C ILE A 93 -3.47 6.50 -9.01
N ILE A 94 -3.63 7.63 -8.33
CA ILE A 94 -3.48 8.98 -8.89
C ILE A 94 -2.23 9.57 -8.25
N TYR A 95 -1.31 10.10 -9.05
CA TYR A 95 -0.15 10.82 -8.52
C TYR A 95 -0.40 12.32 -8.54
N PHE A 96 -0.30 12.97 -7.39
CA PHE A 96 -0.35 14.43 -7.33
C PHE A 96 0.95 15.00 -7.91
N ALA A 97 0.88 15.51 -9.14
CA ALA A 97 2.07 15.88 -9.92
C ALA A 97 2.52 17.34 -9.74
N HIS A 98 1.65 18.22 -9.24
CA HIS A 98 1.94 19.66 -9.19
C HIS A 98 2.87 20.01 -8.03
N GLN A 99 3.75 21.00 -8.24
CA GLN A 99 4.42 21.70 -7.16
C GLN A 99 3.99 23.17 -7.19
N PHE A 100 3.55 23.70 -6.07
CA PHE A 100 3.19 25.12 -5.93
C PHE A 100 4.31 25.95 -5.31
N LYS A 101 5.04 25.38 -4.34
CA LYS A 101 6.17 26.03 -3.65
C LYS A 101 7.41 25.12 -3.65
N PRO A 102 8.63 25.67 -3.58
CA PRO A 102 8.97 27.10 -3.52
C PRO A 102 8.80 27.82 -4.86
N LYS A 103 8.75 27.08 -5.97
CA LYS A 103 8.44 27.57 -7.31
C LYS A 103 7.32 26.71 -7.89
N PHE A 104 6.40 27.36 -8.59
CA PHE A 104 5.37 26.66 -9.33
C PHE A 104 6.00 25.84 -10.47
N ILE A 105 5.71 24.55 -10.49
CA ILE A 105 6.04 23.62 -11.57
C ILE A 105 4.79 22.77 -11.78
N GLU A 106 4.14 22.97 -12.93
CA GLU A 106 2.89 22.27 -13.25
C GLU A 106 3.10 20.75 -13.23
N ALA A 107 4.14 20.23 -13.88
CA ALA A 107 4.49 18.82 -13.84
C ALA A 107 5.69 18.55 -12.91
N GLY A 108 5.59 18.94 -11.65
CA GLY A 108 6.65 18.80 -10.63
C GLY A 108 7.18 17.37 -10.48
N LEU A 109 6.30 16.36 -10.52
CA LEU A 109 6.69 14.94 -10.56
C LEU A 109 7.65 14.65 -11.73
N LEU A 110 7.28 15.08 -12.94
CA LEU A 110 8.03 14.80 -14.16
C LEU A 110 9.32 15.62 -14.27
N ALA A 111 9.41 16.75 -13.57
CA ALA A 111 10.61 17.55 -13.45
C ALA A 111 11.64 16.97 -12.45
N ASP A 112 11.21 16.05 -11.57
CA ASP A 112 12.08 15.34 -10.63
C ASP A 112 12.48 13.98 -11.22
N VAL A 113 13.74 13.87 -11.66
CA VAL A 113 14.26 12.66 -12.32
C VAL A 113 14.20 11.44 -11.39
N GLU A 114 14.50 11.62 -10.10
CA GLU A 114 14.50 10.53 -9.13
C GLU A 114 13.08 10.01 -8.90
N MET A 115 12.13 10.91 -8.66
CA MET A 115 10.74 10.55 -8.44
C MET A 115 10.08 9.98 -9.71
N THR A 116 10.41 10.53 -10.88
CA THR A 116 9.93 10.01 -12.18
C THR A 116 10.34 8.56 -12.38
N GLN A 117 11.62 8.23 -12.13
CA GLN A 117 12.09 6.85 -12.25
C GLN A 117 11.44 5.93 -11.23
N ALA A 118 11.25 6.41 -9.99
CA ALA A 118 10.58 5.65 -8.95
C ALA A 118 9.13 5.31 -9.34
N VAL A 119 8.33 6.31 -9.74
CA VAL A 119 6.95 6.11 -10.18
C VAL A 119 6.87 5.20 -11.41
N LYS A 120 7.82 5.33 -12.36
CA LYS A 120 7.90 4.43 -13.51
C LYS A 120 8.10 2.97 -13.10
N GLU A 121 9.00 2.70 -12.15
CA GLU A 121 9.26 1.34 -11.65
C GLU A 121 8.07 0.80 -10.84
N ILE A 122 7.47 1.62 -9.98
CA ILE A 122 6.26 1.26 -9.22
C ILE A 122 5.13 0.89 -10.19
N ASN A 123 4.85 1.71 -11.20
CA ASN A 123 3.84 1.43 -12.21
C ASN A 123 4.15 0.16 -13.01
N ARG A 124 5.42 -0.06 -13.38
CA ARG A 124 5.83 -1.30 -14.05
C ARG A 124 5.57 -2.53 -13.17
N GLN A 125 5.82 -2.42 -11.86
CA GLN A 125 5.57 -3.49 -10.89
C GLN A 125 4.05 -3.76 -10.76
N ILE A 126 3.24 -2.72 -10.61
CA ILE A 126 1.77 -2.82 -10.53
C ILE A 126 1.21 -3.48 -11.79
N LEU A 127 1.62 -3.04 -12.99
CA LEU A 127 1.13 -3.59 -14.26
C LEU A 127 1.48 -5.08 -14.40
N LYS A 128 2.69 -5.49 -14.01
CA LYS A 128 3.08 -6.91 -14.02
C LYS A 128 2.26 -7.75 -13.04
N LEU A 129 1.85 -7.16 -11.92
CA LEU A 129 1.08 -7.83 -10.87
C LEU A 129 -0.44 -7.64 -11.02
N ALA A 130 -0.90 -6.90 -12.03
CA ALA A 130 -2.30 -6.54 -12.22
C ALA A 130 -3.25 -7.75 -12.29
N PRO A 131 -2.93 -8.89 -12.94
CA PRO A 131 -3.80 -10.07 -12.92
C PRO A 131 -4.02 -10.62 -11.50
N ILE A 132 -2.99 -10.54 -10.65
CA ILE A 132 -3.03 -10.98 -9.25
C ILE A 132 -3.75 -9.95 -8.38
N LEU A 133 -3.46 -8.66 -8.55
CA LEU A 133 -4.10 -7.59 -7.79
C LEU A 133 -5.63 -7.56 -8.01
N ASN A 134 -6.06 -7.86 -9.24
CA ASN A 134 -7.47 -7.94 -9.62
C ASN A 134 -8.14 -9.29 -9.33
N SER A 135 -7.42 -10.29 -8.81
CA SER A 135 -8.04 -11.54 -8.34
C SER A 135 -8.72 -11.36 -6.97
N PRO A 136 -9.58 -12.28 -6.51
CA PRO A 136 -10.17 -12.20 -5.18
C PRO A 136 -9.11 -12.14 -4.07
N THR A 137 -9.36 -11.29 -3.08
CA THR A 137 -8.59 -11.29 -1.84
C THR A 137 -9.07 -12.43 -0.95
N VAL A 138 -8.16 -13.32 -0.55
CA VAL A 138 -8.48 -14.46 0.33
C VAL A 138 -8.20 -14.15 1.80
N TYR A 139 -7.28 -13.23 2.07
CA TYR A 139 -6.96 -12.78 3.42
C TYR A 139 -6.43 -11.34 3.41
N ARG A 140 -6.75 -10.61 4.49
CA ARG A 140 -6.30 -9.25 4.74
C ARG A 140 -6.09 -9.07 6.24
N ARG A 141 -4.88 -8.68 6.65
CA ARG A 141 -4.55 -8.48 8.08
C ARG A 141 -5.05 -7.13 8.60
N ASP A 142 -5.24 -6.17 7.70
CA ASP A 142 -5.77 -4.83 7.91
C ASP A 142 -7.30 -4.78 8.11
N ALA A 143 -7.97 -5.93 8.18
CA ALA A 143 -9.39 -6.04 8.53
C ALA A 143 -9.65 -6.11 10.05
N VAL A 144 -8.63 -5.96 10.89
CA VAL A 144 -8.75 -6.07 12.35
C VAL A 144 -8.93 -4.69 12.97
N THR A 145 -10.09 -4.44 13.57
CA THR A 145 -10.28 -3.40 14.60
C THR A 145 -9.54 -3.83 15.87
N THR A 146 -8.68 -2.97 16.41
CA THR A 146 -8.15 -3.14 17.77
C THR A 146 -9.13 -2.53 18.76
N ASP A 147 -9.55 -3.30 19.76
CA ASP A 147 -10.44 -2.80 20.82
C ASP A 147 -9.78 -1.61 21.55
N GLY A 148 -10.46 -0.48 21.60
CA GLY A 148 -10.08 0.65 22.46
C GLY A 148 -9.17 1.72 21.85
N SER A 149 -8.92 1.74 20.54
CA SER A 149 -8.27 2.88 19.87
C SER A 149 -9.08 3.35 18.65
N ASP A 150 -9.53 4.62 18.64
CA ASP A 150 -10.09 5.29 17.46
C ASP A 150 -9.05 5.45 16.32
N GLU A 151 -7.78 5.10 16.58
CA GLU A 151 -6.75 5.04 15.56
C GLU A 151 -6.91 3.79 14.71
N ILE A 152 -7.13 4.01 13.42
CA ILE A 152 -7.14 2.99 12.38
C ILE A 152 -5.73 2.41 12.27
N LEU A 153 -5.41 1.44 13.12
CA LEU A 153 -4.11 0.81 13.12
C LEU A 153 -4.02 -0.18 11.95
N VAL A 154 -3.34 0.29 10.91
CA VAL A 154 -2.77 -0.45 9.79
C VAL A 154 -1.41 -1.10 10.17
N SER A 155 -1.05 -1.02 11.46
CA SER A 155 0.31 -1.15 11.99
C SER A 155 0.58 -2.47 12.74
N PRO A 156 1.83 -2.96 12.80
CA PRO A 156 3.03 -2.43 12.13
C PRO A 156 3.22 -2.96 10.70
N LEU A 157 2.38 -3.89 10.24
CA LEU A 157 2.47 -4.49 8.93
C LEU A 157 1.11 -4.50 8.22
N ALA A 158 1.03 -3.84 7.07
CA ALA A 158 -0.09 -3.99 6.15
C ALA A 158 0.10 -5.27 5.34
N LEU A 159 -0.95 -6.09 5.20
CA LEU A 159 -0.85 -7.37 4.50
C LEU A 159 -2.12 -7.76 3.75
N MET A 160 -1.97 -8.21 2.51
CA MET A 160 -3.02 -8.76 1.66
C MET A 160 -2.54 -10.04 0.99
N VAL A 161 -3.38 -11.07 0.96
CA VAL A 161 -3.12 -12.33 0.27
C VAL A 161 -4.08 -12.48 -0.91
N LYS A 162 -3.50 -12.85 -2.05
CA LYS A 162 -4.20 -13.17 -3.29
C LYS A 162 -3.86 -14.58 -3.71
N VAL A 163 -4.80 -15.25 -4.35
CA VAL A 163 -4.54 -16.50 -5.07
C VAL A 163 -4.79 -16.25 -6.55
N TYR A 164 -3.87 -16.70 -7.39
CA TYR A 164 -3.98 -16.62 -8.84
C TYR A 164 -3.49 -17.94 -9.45
N GLY A 165 -4.42 -18.69 -10.05
CA GLY A 165 -4.19 -20.11 -10.37
C GLY A 165 -3.92 -20.91 -9.09
N GLU A 166 -2.86 -21.71 -9.09
CA GLU A 166 -2.41 -22.51 -7.94
C GLU A 166 -1.36 -21.78 -7.08
N THR A 167 -1.09 -20.50 -7.36
CA THR A 167 -0.05 -19.72 -6.67
C THR A 167 -0.65 -18.72 -5.71
N ALA A 168 -0.17 -18.72 -4.47
CA ALA A 168 -0.49 -17.70 -3.48
C ALA A 168 0.54 -16.56 -3.54
N TYR A 169 0.05 -15.34 -3.39
CA TYR A 169 0.84 -14.12 -3.36
C TYR A 169 0.53 -13.34 -2.08
N ILE A 170 1.57 -12.88 -1.41
CA ILE A 170 1.47 -12.11 -0.18
C ILE A 170 2.07 -10.75 -0.44
N PHE A 171 1.25 -9.72 -0.36
CA PHE A 171 1.66 -8.33 -0.45
C PHE A 171 1.82 -7.80 0.97
N SER A 172 2.95 -7.18 1.27
CA SER A 172 3.24 -6.70 2.62
C SER A 172 4.02 -5.40 2.62
N VAL A 173 3.71 -4.53 3.58
CA VAL A 173 4.41 -3.25 3.79
C VAL A 173 4.61 -3.03 5.29
N ASN A 174 5.83 -2.74 5.71
CA ASN A 174 6.09 -2.15 7.03
C ASN A 174 5.57 -0.71 7.03
N VAL A 175 4.59 -0.40 7.86
CA VAL A 175 3.93 0.92 7.81
C VAL A 175 4.61 1.97 8.69
N GLU A 176 5.64 1.56 9.43
CA GLU A 176 6.43 2.41 10.30
C GLU A 176 7.83 2.66 9.69
N ASP A 177 8.52 3.70 10.14
CA ASP A 177 9.87 4.03 9.66
C ASP A 177 10.98 3.29 10.45
N LYS A 178 10.60 2.44 11.41
CA LYS A 178 11.53 1.59 12.18
C LYS A 178 11.54 0.16 11.63
N PRO A 179 12.66 -0.58 11.77
CA PRO A 179 12.72 -1.97 11.37
C PRO A 179 11.73 -2.86 12.12
N LEU A 180 11.30 -3.93 11.46
CA LEU A 180 10.33 -4.90 11.95
C LEU A 180 10.79 -6.31 11.51
N LYS A 181 10.68 -7.30 12.41
CA LYS A 181 10.74 -8.71 12.02
C LYS A 181 9.32 -9.23 11.84
N MET A 182 8.97 -9.67 10.63
CA MET A 182 7.70 -10.32 10.34
C MET A 182 7.80 -11.81 10.65
N LYS A 183 6.75 -12.35 11.27
CA LYS A 183 6.46 -13.78 11.32
C LYS A 183 5.03 -13.99 10.83
N LEU A 184 4.87 -14.75 9.77
CA LEU A 184 3.58 -15.02 9.13
C LEU A 184 3.37 -16.52 9.00
N THR A 185 2.37 -17.04 9.69
CA THR A 185 1.93 -18.43 9.57
C THR A 185 0.70 -18.48 8.69
N ILE A 186 0.72 -19.31 7.65
CA ILE A 186 -0.40 -19.45 6.72
C ILE A 186 -0.98 -20.85 6.86
N GLU A 187 -2.16 -20.92 7.45
CA GLU A 187 -2.88 -22.18 7.61
C GLU A 187 -3.28 -22.77 6.26
N GLY A 188 -3.22 -24.10 6.15
CA GLY A 188 -3.64 -24.81 4.94
C GLY A 188 -2.64 -24.81 3.78
N ILE A 189 -1.46 -24.20 3.92
CA ILE A 189 -0.39 -24.30 2.91
C ILE A 189 0.46 -25.57 3.17
N PRO A 190 0.69 -26.42 2.14
CA PRO A 190 1.57 -27.59 2.26
C PRO A 190 2.99 -27.19 2.67
N SER A 191 3.66 -28.01 3.47
CA SER A 191 5.09 -27.80 3.79
C SER A 191 5.97 -27.95 2.54
N GLY A 192 7.16 -27.34 2.57
CA GLY A 192 8.16 -27.48 1.50
C GLY A 192 7.93 -26.60 0.27
N TYR A 193 7.13 -25.53 0.39
CA TYR A 193 7.09 -24.45 -0.57
C TYR A 193 8.31 -23.53 -0.44
N ILE A 194 8.56 -22.72 -1.46
CA ILE A 194 9.54 -21.65 -1.47
C ILE A 194 8.79 -20.33 -1.57
N ALA A 195 9.14 -19.37 -0.73
CA ALA A 195 8.65 -18.01 -0.82
C ALA A 195 9.67 -17.18 -1.61
N GLU A 196 9.45 -17.01 -2.92
CA GLU A 196 10.24 -16.12 -3.77
C GLU A 196 9.87 -14.67 -3.46
N VAL A 197 10.87 -13.82 -3.19
CA VAL A 197 10.61 -12.40 -2.93
C VAL A 197 10.73 -11.62 -4.24
N TYR A 198 9.59 -11.15 -4.73
CA TYR A 198 9.43 -10.59 -6.06
C TYR A 198 10.34 -9.37 -6.27
N GLY A 199 11.25 -9.46 -7.23
CA GLY A 199 12.14 -8.36 -7.60
C GLY A 199 13.36 -8.19 -6.69
N GLU A 200 13.57 -9.07 -5.71
CA GLU A 200 14.66 -8.96 -4.73
C GLU A 200 15.75 -10.02 -4.89
N ASN A 201 15.63 -10.91 -5.88
CA ASN A 201 16.60 -11.98 -6.17
C ASN A 201 16.96 -12.82 -4.93
N ARG A 202 15.97 -13.07 -4.07
CA ARG A 202 16.10 -13.88 -2.86
C ARG A 202 14.84 -14.70 -2.65
N SER A 203 15.00 -15.81 -1.93
CA SER A 203 13.91 -16.69 -1.54
C SER A 203 14.07 -17.09 -0.08
N ILE A 204 12.94 -17.35 0.57
CA ILE A 204 12.88 -17.88 1.93
C ILE A 204 12.40 -19.32 1.85
N ILE A 205 13.08 -20.22 2.55
CA ILE A 205 12.64 -21.60 2.76
C ILE A 205 11.92 -21.61 4.12
N PRO A 206 10.58 -21.65 4.13
CA PRO A 206 9.80 -21.56 5.36
C PRO A 206 9.99 -22.80 6.21
N GLU A 207 10.08 -22.61 7.53
CA GLU A 207 9.94 -23.72 8.47
C GLU A 207 8.43 -24.03 8.61
N LEU A 208 8.03 -25.23 8.18
CA LEU A 208 6.62 -25.65 8.14
C LEU A 208 5.76 -24.70 7.29
N SER A 209 4.80 -24.02 7.91
CA SER A 209 3.88 -23.05 7.29
C SER A 209 4.24 -21.60 7.62
N THR A 210 5.42 -21.34 8.18
CA THR A 210 5.78 -20.01 8.71
C THR A 210 6.90 -19.36 7.91
N ILE A 211 6.62 -18.17 7.39
CA ILE A 211 7.59 -17.27 6.75
C ILE A 211 8.07 -16.27 7.79
N GLU A 212 9.39 -16.18 7.96
CA GLU A 212 10.04 -15.12 8.72
C GLU A 212 10.86 -14.24 7.78
N ASP A 213 10.70 -12.92 7.89
CA ASP A 213 11.48 -11.96 7.11
C ASP A 213 11.74 -10.67 7.88
N ASN A 214 12.76 -9.92 7.48
CA ASN A 214 13.10 -8.64 8.09
C ASN A 214 12.74 -7.49 7.15
N PHE A 215 12.12 -6.45 7.71
CA PHE A 215 11.78 -5.22 7.03
C PHE A 215 12.57 -4.07 7.66
N THR A 216 13.15 -3.23 6.83
CA THR A 216 13.49 -1.85 7.16
C THR A 216 12.23 -0.97 7.20
N GLY A 217 12.36 0.27 7.66
CA GLY A 217 11.24 1.21 7.70
C GLY A 217 10.62 1.43 6.31
N LEU A 218 9.30 1.37 6.23
CA LEU A 218 8.53 1.60 4.99
C LEU A 218 8.79 0.60 3.86
N GLU A 219 9.44 -0.53 4.16
CA GLU A 219 9.81 -1.52 3.17
C GLU A 219 8.62 -2.35 2.67
N VAL A 220 8.66 -2.72 1.40
CA VAL A 220 7.62 -3.48 0.71
C VAL A 220 8.22 -4.80 0.25
N HIS A 221 7.61 -5.90 0.69
CA HIS A 221 7.93 -7.24 0.19
C HIS A 221 6.68 -7.87 -0.41
N ILE A 222 6.86 -8.52 -1.56
CA ILE A 222 5.81 -9.27 -2.24
C ILE A 222 6.31 -10.69 -2.43
N TYR A 223 5.70 -11.64 -1.72
CA TYR A 223 6.09 -13.04 -1.77
C TYR A 223 5.23 -13.78 -2.77
N ARG A 224 5.87 -14.59 -3.61
CA ARG A 224 5.22 -15.58 -4.45
C ARG A 224 5.51 -16.96 -3.88
N LEU A 225 4.46 -17.68 -3.50
CA LEU A 225 4.60 -19.01 -2.90
C LEU A 225 4.54 -20.07 -3.99
N THR A 226 5.68 -20.67 -4.31
CA THR A 226 5.77 -21.76 -5.28
C THR A 226 5.96 -23.08 -4.56
N GLY A 227 5.11 -24.07 -4.83
CA GLY A 227 5.35 -25.45 -4.37
C GLY A 227 6.61 -26.02 -5.03
N LYS A 228 7.29 -26.97 -4.37
CA LYS A 228 8.29 -27.79 -5.07
C LYS A 228 7.63 -28.47 -6.27
N ARG A 229 8.28 -28.40 -7.44
CA ARG A 229 8.05 -29.36 -8.51
C ARG A 229 8.19 -30.75 -7.87
N ARG A 230 7.20 -31.62 -8.03
CA ARG A 230 7.44 -33.06 -7.82
C ARG A 230 8.53 -33.43 -8.81
N ASP A 231 9.74 -33.63 -8.32
CA ASP A 231 10.74 -34.36 -9.08
C ASP A 231 10.18 -35.78 -9.20
N ASN A 232 9.61 -36.09 -10.37
CA ASN A 232 9.32 -37.46 -10.74
C ASN A 232 10.67 -38.09 -11.09
N GLY A 233 11.13 -39.03 -10.26
CA GLY A 233 12.29 -39.89 -10.54
C GLY A 233 13.09 -40.21 -9.31
#